data_AF-A0A4Y2T3J1-F1
#
_entry.id   AF-A0A4Y2T3J1-F1
#
_cell.length_a   1.000
_cell.length_b   1.000
_cell.length_c   1.000
_cell.angle_alpha   90.00
_cell.angle_beta   90.00
_cell.angle_gamma   90.00
#
_symmetry.space_group_name_H-M   'P 1'
#
loop_
_entity.id
_entity.type
_entity.pdbx_description
1 polymer ?
#
loop_
_entity_poly.entity_id
_entity_poly.type
_entity_poly.pdbx_seq_one_letter_code
_entity_poly.pdbx_strand_id
1 'polypeptide(L)'
;MRTAHAVLAYDTSAYFPARRSSALIRYLLTLMTPEQQMELGKAHPLYVLLCFLDWPWQDLFFETAGLMWSFLPPSSYGNMLRELAYCFREGYWYFLTSFRKFFMQSPQSFKKYFVESETDEISSCDFLSIFSVYEDSECIEIIFRNVDAADRVKLVFHRNVLRLFYKCILRDRWHMVEVCLREATLWKGDRERLKEAFMGFLKRNHAGQIEWENPKWKRFFEFLDETDASPDEEKKGQK
;
A
#
# COMPACT_ATOMS: atom_id res chain seq x y z
N MET A 1 23.09 23.61 14.60
CA MET A 1 21.89 22.94 15.16
C MET A 1 20.62 23.77 14.99
N ARG A 2 20.53 25.01 15.52
CA ARG A 2 19.33 25.88 15.37
C ARG A 2 18.88 26.07 13.92
N THR A 3 19.78 26.15 12.95
CA THR A 3 19.44 26.37 11.53
C THR A 3 18.72 25.19 10.88
N ALA A 4 19.10 23.94 11.15
CA ALA A 4 18.44 22.76 10.57
C ALA A 4 17.07 22.52 11.20
N HIS A 5 16.97 22.62 12.53
CA HIS A 5 15.66 22.60 13.21
C HIS A 5 14.78 23.78 12.77
N ALA A 6 15.35 24.97 12.56
CA ALA A 6 14.59 26.11 12.06
C ALA A 6 14.13 25.93 10.61
N VAL A 7 14.96 25.34 9.73
CA VAL A 7 14.56 24.98 8.37
C VAL A 7 13.41 23.97 8.45
N LEU A 8 13.53 22.90 9.24
CA LEU A 8 12.46 21.90 9.42
C LEU A 8 11.20 22.47 10.09
N ALA A 9 11.33 23.47 10.96
CA ALA A 9 10.20 24.12 11.64
C ALA A 9 9.50 25.18 10.78
N TYR A 10 10.24 25.89 9.91
CA TYR A 10 9.65 26.80 8.91
C TYR A 10 9.00 26.05 7.74
N ASP A 11 9.45 24.82 7.48
CA ASP A 11 8.86 23.89 6.51
C ASP A 11 7.64 23.14 7.09
N THR A 12 6.78 23.85 7.82
CA THR A 12 5.52 23.31 8.41
C THR A 12 4.29 23.52 7.51
N SER A 13 4.49 23.96 6.26
CA SER A 13 3.43 23.97 5.25
C SER A 13 2.97 22.53 4.99
N ALA A 14 1.74 22.23 5.42
CA ALA A 14 1.16 20.89 5.61
C ALA A 14 1.13 19.94 4.41
N TYR A 15 1.78 20.25 3.28
CA TYR A 15 1.66 19.45 2.07
C TYR A 15 2.94 19.21 1.29
N PHE A 16 4.04 19.96 1.45
CA PHE A 16 5.16 19.82 0.50
C PHE A 16 6.60 20.29 0.89
N PRO A 17 7.08 20.14 2.14
CA PRO A 17 8.31 20.82 2.55
C PRO A 17 9.58 20.03 2.22
N ALA A 18 9.58 18.72 2.51
CA ALA A 18 10.77 17.88 2.50
C ALA A 18 11.49 17.81 1.14
N ARG A 19 10.77 17.89 0.02
CA ARG A 19 11.38 17.77 -1.31
C ARG A 19 12.12 19.03 -1.76
N ARG A 20 11.57 20.22 -1.47
CA ARG A 20 12.19 21.52 -1.83
C ARG A 20 13.45 21.80 -1.04
N SER A 21 13.44 21.42 0.23
CA SER A 21 14.58 21.60 1.13
C SER A 21 15.50 20.36 1.19
N SER A 22 15.18 19.27 0.49
CA SER A 22 15.91 17.98 0.59
C SER A 22 17.40 18.14 0.34
N ALA A 23 17.80 18.93 -0.67
CA ALA A 23 19.20 19.14 -1.01
C ALA A 23 19.93 19.93 0.08
N LEU A 24 19.28 20.97 0.62
CA LEU A 24 19.81 21.77 1.72
C LEU A 24 19.92 20.94 3.01
N ILE A 25 18.90 20.15 3.34
CA ILE A 25 18.90 19.28 4.52
C ILE A 25 19.99 18.21 4.40
N ARG A 26 20.13 17.57 3.23
CA ARG A 26 21.25 16.63 2.97
C ARG A 26 22.60 17.30 3.16
N TYR A 27 22.79 18.50 2.60
CA TYR A 27 24.02 19.27 2.82
C TYR A 27 24.25 19.56 4.31
N LEU A 28 23.23 20.04 5.03
CA LEU A 28 23.34 20.29 6.47
C LEU A 28 23.65 19.02 7.27
N LEU A 29 23.08 17.87 6.90
CA LEU A 29 23.40 16.57 7.50
C LEU A 29 24.90 16.23 7.33
N THR A 30 25.49 16.49 6.17
CA THR A 30 26.93 16.25 5.96
C THR A 30 27.85 17.11 6.83
N LEU A 31 27.36 18.27 7.30
CA LEU A 31 28.11 19.16 8.19
C LEU A 31 27.93 18.83 9.67
N MET A 32 27.01 17.92 10.01
CA MET A 32 26.70 17.54 11.39
C MET A 32 27.58 16.40 11.88
N THR A 33 27.83 16.37 13.19
CA THR A 33 28.43 15.20 13.85
C THR A 33 27.42 14.04 13.89
N PRO A 34 27.86 12.78 14.05
CA PRO A 34 26.94 11.63 14.18
C PRO A 34 25.90 11.81 15.28
N GLU A 35 26.27 12.42 16.40
CA GLU A 35 25.36 12.70 17.53
C GLU A 35 24.29 13.71 17.12
N GLN A 36 24.65 14.76 16.37
CA GLN A 36 23.71 15.76 15.88
C GLN A 36 22.76 15.19 14.82
N GLN A 37 23.25 14.32 13.93
CA GLN A 37 22.40 13.61 12.98
C GLN A 37 21.39 12.70 13.71
N MET A 38 21.85 12.01 14.76
CA MET A 38 21.00 11.16 15.60
C MET A 38 19.92 11.97 16.34
N GLU A 39 20.27 13.11 16.93
CA GLU A 39 19.30 14.01 17.57
C GLU A 39 18.24 14.52 16.57
N LEU A 40 18.68 14.94 15.38
CA LEU A 40 17.77 15.39 14.33
C LEU A 40 16.85 14.27 13.84
N GLY A 41 17.40 13.07 13.64
CA GLY A 41 16.67 11.87 13.24
C GLY A 41 15.61 11.47 14.27
N LYS A 42 15.90 11.59 15.56
CA LYS A 42 14.89 11.34 16.62
C LYS A 42 13.81 12.41 16.66
N ALA A 43 14.16 13.67 16.44
CA ALA A 43 13.20 14.78 16.47
C ALA A 43 12.29 14.81 15.24
N HIS A 44 12.82 14.46 14.06
CA HIS A 44 12.13 14.58 12.78
C HIS A 44 12.37 13.36 11.86
N PRO A 45 12.07 12.13 12.31
CA PRO A 45 12.48 10.90 11.61
C PRO A 45 11.92 10.80 10.20
N LEU A 46 10.64 11.17 10.02
CA LEU A 46 9.99 11.14 8.72
C LEU A 46 10.64 12.13 7.73
N TYR A 47 10.91 13.35 8.17
CA TYR A 47 11.51 14.38 7.31
C TYR A 47 12.92 14.01 6.89
N VAL A 48 13.74 13.51 7.82
CA VAL A 48 15.10 13.06 7.53
C VAL A 48 15.07 11.92 6.51
N LEU A 49 14.19 10.94 6.68
CA LEU A 49 14.05 9.81 5.76
C LEU A 49 13.64 10.27 4.35
N LEU A 50 12.64 11.15 4.25
CA LEU A 50 12.13 11.65 2.95
C LEU A 50 13.17 12.45 2.17
N CYS A 51 14.20 13.01 2.81
CA CYS A 51 15.28 13.71 2.12
C CYS A 51 16.12 12.80 1.20
N PHE A 52 16.09 11.49 1.44
CA PHE A 52 16.83 10.49 0.66
C PHE A 52 15.95 9.74 -0.35
N LEU A 53 14.66 10.08 -0.45
CA LEU A 53 13.72 9.35 -1.28
C LEU A 53 13.99 9.50 -2.79
N ASP A 54 14.52 10.65 -3.22
CA ASP A 54 14.82 10.94 -4.62
C ASP A 54 16.07 10.20 -5.14
N TRP A 55 16.09 9.86 -6.44
CA TRP A 55 17.30 9.34 -7.10
C TRP A 55 18.44 10.37 -7.02
N PRO A 56 19.70 9.96 -6.79
CA PRO A 56 20.23 8.59 -6.62
C PRO A 56 20.44 8.12 -5.16
N TRP A 57 19.65 8.59 -4.19
CA TRP A 57 19.97 8.44 -2.76
C TRP A 57 19.35 7.21 -2.07
N GLN A 58 18.98 6.19 -2.84
CA GLN A 58 18.16 5.07 -2.35
C GLN A 58 18.90 4.19 -1.37
N ASP A 59 20.19 3.97 -1.57
CA ASP A 59 20.97 3.18 -0.63
C ASP A 59 20.96 3.85 0.75
N LEU A 60 21.18 5.17 0.79
CA LEU A 60 21.05 5.96 2.02
C LEU A 60 19.62 5.96 2.56
N PHE A 61 18.60 5.98 1.71
CA PHE A 61 17.21 5.87 2.13
C PHE A 61 16.95 4.56 2.87
N PHE A 62 17.41 3.42 2.33
CA PHE A 62 17.21 2.12 2.96
C PHE A 62 18.04 1.94 4.23
N GLU A 63 19.28 2.42 4.26
CA GLU A 63 20.11 2.44 5.46
C GLU A 63 19.45 3.29 6.56
N THR A 64 18.93 4.45 6.18
CA THR A 64 18.25 5.37 7.11
C THR A 64 16.93 4.78 7.59
N ALA A 65 16.13 4.17 6.70
CA ALA A 65 14.83 3.58 7.05
C ALA A 65 14.95 2.57 8.19
N GLY A 66 15.97 1.71 8.16
CA GLY A 66 16.26 0.73 9.21
C GLY A 66 16.34 1.35 10.61
N LEU A 67 17.03 2.49 10.73
CA LEU A 67 17.14 3.24 11.98
C LEU A 67 15.83 3.95 12.33
N MET A 68 15.17 4.54 11.34
CA MET A 68 13.97 5.35 11.55
C MET A 68 12.76 4.55 12.03
N TRP A 69 12.69 3.24 11.75
CA TRP A 69 11.66 2.37 12.31
C TRP A 69 11.63 2.37 13.85
N SER A 70 12.76 2.61 14.51
CA SER A 70 12.84 2.70 15.98
C SER A 70 12.37 4.05 16.54
N PHE A 71 12.29 5.09 15.70
CA PHE A 71 11.90 6.44 16.10
C PHE A 71 10.48 6.81 15.66
N LEU A 72 9.94 6.15 14.64
CA LEU A 72 8.62 6.42 14.12
C LEU A 72 7.54 5.67 14.93
N PRO A 73 6.47 6.35 15.38
CA PRO A 73 5.27 5.63 15.79
C PRO A 73 4.58 5.02 14.55
N PRO A 74 3.93 3.85 14.66
CA PRO A 74 3.20 3.24 13.55
C PRO A 74 2.16 4.18 12.89
N SER A 75 1.58 5.11 13.65
CA SER A 75 0.64 6.12 13.13
C SER A 75 1.25 7.06 12.09
N SER A 76 2.58 7.24 12.10
CA SER A 76 3.27 8.05 11.09
C SER A 76 3.49 7.30 9.77
N TYR A 77 3.17 6.01 9.72
CA TYR A 77 3.33 5.19 8.50
C TYR A 77 2.46 5.70 7.36
N GLY A 78 1.22 6.09 7.65
CA GLY A 78 0.29 6.63 6.64
C GLY A 78 0.86 7.88 5.94
N ASN A 79 1.46 8.79 6.70
CA ASN A 79 2.12 9.98 6.15
C ASN A 79 3.28 9.61 5.22
N MET A 80 4.12 8.66 5.61
CA MET A 80 5.23 8.21 4.76
C MET A 80 4.74 7.54 3.48
N LEU A 81 3.74 6.67 3.60
CA LEU A 81 3.11 6.03 2.47
C LEU A 81 2.42 7.06 1.57
N ARG A 82 1.86 8.14 2.10
CA ARG A 82 1.35 9.25 1.29
C ARG A 82 2.43 9.89 0.43
N GLU A 83 3.55 10.25 1.03
CA GLU A 83 4.65 10.88 0.30
C GLU A 83 5.20 9.95 -0.78
N LEU A 84 5.31 8.66 -0.47
CA LEU A 84 5.64 7.62 -1.43
C LEU A 84 4.61 7.56 -2.57
N ALA A 85 3.30 7.46 -2.25
CA ALA A 85 2.18 7.47 -3.20
C ALA A 85 2.22 8.67 -4.14
N TYR A 86 2.53 9.84 -3.62
CA TYR A 86 2.70 11.05 -4.42
C TYR A 86 3.89 10.93 -5.37
N CYS A 87 5.05 10.47 -4.88
CA CYS A 87 6.23 10.24 -5.72
C CYS A 87 5.98 9.23 -6.85
N PHE A 88 5.18 8.18 -6.60
CA PHE A 88 4.76 7.24 -7.66
C PHE A 88 3.96 7.92 -8.77
N ARG A 89 3.14 8.93 -8.47
CA ARG A 89 2.35 9.61 -9.50
C ARG A 89 3.22 10.44 -10.45
N GLU A 90 4.29 11.02 -9.93
CA GLU A 90 5.19 11.88 -10.70
C GLU A 90 6.35 11.11 -11.38
N GLY A 91 6.76 9.96 -10.84
CA GLY A 91 7.97 9.24 -11.26
C GLY A 91 7.85 7.71 -11.25
N TYR A 92 6.67 7.18 -11.59
CA TYR A 92 6.23 5.80 -11.40
C TYR A 92 7.33 4.72 -11.49
N TRP A 93 8.02 4.62 -12.64
CA TRP A 93 9.00 3.55 -12.92
C TRP A 93 10.17 3.51 -11.92
N TYR A 94 10.66 4.68 -11.53
CA TYR A 94 11.79 4.81 -10.63
C TYR A 94 11.43 4.33 -9.21
N PHE A 95 10.19 4.59 -8.80
CA PHE A 95 9.76 4.34 -7.44
C PHE A 95 9.31 2.89 -7.21
N LEU A 96 8.97 2.11 -8.25
CA LEU A 96 8.48 0.73 -8.09
C LEU A 96 9.44 -0.16 -7.32
N THR A 97 10.70 -0.22 -7.75
CA THR A 97 11.73 -1.01 -7.05
C THR A 97 11.89 -0.54 -5.61
N SER A 98 11.80 0.77 -5.39
CA SER A 98 11.88 1.38 -4.07
C SER A 98 10.68 0.98 -3.20
N PHE A 99 9.46 0.96 -3.73
CA PHE A 99 8.25 0.49 -3.04
C PHE A 99 8.45 -0.93 -2.53
N ARG A 100 8.83 -1.83 -3.44
CA ARG A 100 8.89 -3.26 -3.18
C ARG A 100 9.85 -3.55 -2.05
N LYS A 101 11.07 -3.02 -2.15
CA LYS A 101 12.10 -3.16 -1.12
C LYS A 101 11.65 -2.52 0.20
N PHE A 102 11.10 -1.32 0.15
CA PHE A 102 10.63 -0.59 1.32
C PHE A 102 9.51 -1.32 2.07
N PHE A 103 8.47 -1.75 1.35
CA PHE A 103 7.33 -2.43 1.95
C PHE A 103 7.75 -3.78 2.53
N MET A 104 8.58 -4.56 1.82
CA MET A 104 9.11 -5.83 2.35
C MET A 104 9.87 -5.64 3.66
N GLN A 105 10.74 -4.62 3.73
CA GLN A 105 11.56 -4.32 4.91
C GLN A 105 10.80 -3.62 6.05
N SER A 106 9.59 -3.12 5.79
CA SER A 106 8.79 -2.42 6.80
C SER A 106 8.38 -3.37 7.94
N PRO A 107 8.43 -2.94 9.21
CA PRO A 107 8.02 -3.77 10.33
C PRO A 107 6.53 -4.15 10.27
N GLN A 108 6.18 -5.31 10.84
CA GLN A 108 4.81 -5.83 10.80
C GLN A 108 3.79 -4.88 11.45
N SER A 109 4.16 -4.22 12.54
CA SER A 109 3.29 -3.24 13.22
C SER A 109 2.89 -2.07 12.32
N PHE A 110 3.78 -1.66 11.40
CA PHE A 110 3.52 -0.60 10.42
C PHE A 110 2.62 -1.14 9.29
N LYS A 111 2.92 -2.33 8.78
CA LYS A 111 2.10 -2.99 7.76
C LYS A 111 0.66 -3.24 8.22
N LYS A 112 0.47 -3.58 9.50
CA LYS A 112 -0.85 -3.68 10.12
C LYS A 112 -1.57 -2.33 10.10
N TYR A 113 -0.90 -1.24 10.47
CA TYR A 113 -1.47 0.10 10.37
C TYR A 113 -1.91 0.46 8.95
N PHE A 114 -1.16 0.02 7.92
CA PHE A 114 -1.56 0.20 6.51
C PHE A 114 -2.88 -0.47 6.14
N VAL A 115 -3.21 -1.58 6.79
CA VAL A 115 -4.47 -2.33 6.57
C VAL A 115 -5.60 -1.76 7.42
N GLU A 116 -5.29 -1.30 8.63
CA GLU A 116 -6.28 -0.84 9.62
C GLU A 116 -6.62 0.65 9.52
N SER A 117 -5.83 1.45 8.82
CA SER A 117 -6.05 2.89 8.68
C SER A 117 -7.34 3.16 7.90
N GLU A 118 -8.39 3.53 8.63
CA GLU A 118 -9.65 4.04 8.09
C GLU A 118 -9.60 5.56 7.84
N THR A 119 -8.49 6.22 8.16
CA THR A 119 -8.34 7.67 8.05
C THR A 119 -8.22 8.11 6.58
N ASP A 120 -8.93 9.20 6.24
CA ASP A 120 -9.13 9.76 4.89
C ASP A 120 -7.88 10.22 4.12
N GLU A 121 -6.65 10.05 4.65
CA GLU A 121 -5.46 10.68 4.05
C GLU A 121 -4.77 9.84 2.98
N ILE A 122 -4.46 8.57 3.23
CA ILE A 122 -4.10 7.55 2.23
C ILE A 122 -4.25 6.17 2.83
N SER A 123 -5.07 5.35 2.17
CA SER A 123 -5.39 3.98 2.57
C SER A 123 -4.64 2.99 1.70
N SER A 124 -4.61 1.72 2.11
CA SER A 124 -4.17 0.61 1.26
C SER A 124 -4.82 0.61 -0.13
N CYS A 125 -6.05 1.12 -0.24
CA CYS A 125 -6.73 1.30 -1.51
C CYS A 125 -6.02 2.27 -2.47
N ASP A 126 -5.33 3.30 -1.99
CA ASP A 126 -4.66 4.26 -2.89
C ASP A 126 -3.51 3.61 -3.64
N PHE A 127 -2.72 2.79 -2.94
CA PHE A 127 -1.66 1.98 -3.56
C PHE A 127 -2.23 0.94 -4.50
N LEU A 128 -3.22 0.17 -4.06
CA LEU A 128 -3.88 -0.81 -4.93
C LEU A 128 -4.50 -0.15 -6.16
N SER A 129 -5.04 1.06 -6.03
CA SER A 129 -5.57 1.83 -7.16
C SER A 129 -4.48 2.29 -8.09
N ILE A 130 -3.34 2.79 -7.59
CA ILE A 130 -2.19 3.17 -8.42
C ILE A 130 -1.71 1.94 -9.21
N PHE A 131 -1.45 0.82 -8.53
CA PHE A 131 -0.94 -0.39 -9.19
C PHE A 131 -1.96 -0.99 -10.16
N SER A 132 -3.26 -0.93 -9.86
CA SER A 132 -4.31 -1.32 -10.81
C SER A 132 -4.40 -0.38 -12.03
N VAL A 133 -4.03 0.90 -11.88
CA VAL A 133 -4.00 1.85 -13.00
C VAL A 133 -2.89 1.49 -14.00
N TYR A 134 -1.75 1.06 -13.47
CA TYR A 134 -0.56 0.70 -14.25
C TYR A 134 -0.40 -0.80 -14.50
N GLU A 135 -1.38 -1.61 -14.09
CA GLU A 135 -1.41 -3.08 -14.26
C GLU A 135 -0.20 -3.80 -13.64
N ASP A 136 0.32 -3.28 -12.53
CA ASP A 136 1.43 -3.88 -11.77
C ASP A 136 0.90 -4.86 -10.72
N SER A 137 0.69 -6.11 -11.15
CA SER A 137 0.27 -7.19 -10.27
C SER A 137 1.33 -7.57 -9.24
N GLU A 138 2.62 -7.38 -9.54
CA GLU A 138 3.72 -7.77 -8.65
C GLU A 138 3.72 -6.94 -7.37
N CYS A 139 3.49 -5.63 -7.46
CA CYS A 139 3.34 -4.79 -6.26
C CYS A 139 2.13 -5.17 -5.42
N ILE A 140 1.02 -5.59 -6.05
CA ILE A 140 -0.15 -6.10 -5.33
C ILE A 140 0.20 -7.39 -4.60
N GLU A 141 0.84 -8.35 -5.28
CA GLU A 141 1.29 -9.60 -4.65
C GLU A 141 2.22 -9.34 -3.46
N ILE A 142 3.15 -8.39 -3.58
CA ILE A 142 4.05 -8.01 -2.49
C ILE A 142 3.27 -7.47 -1.29
N ILE A 143 2.26 -6.62 -1.50
CA ILE A 143 1.43 -6.11 -0.41
C ILE A 143 0.78 -7.28 0.34
N PHE A 144 0.06 -8.15 -0.38
CA PHE A 144 -0.69 -9.23 0.24
C PHE A 144 0.22 -10.26 0.92
N ARG A 145 1.31 -10.67 0.29
CA ARG A 145 2.23 -11.67 0.85
C ARG A 145 2.97 -11.19 2.09
N ASN A 146 3.13 -9.88 2.27
CA ASN A 146 3.86 -9.29 3.38
C ASN A 146 2.97 -8.83 4.55
N VAL A 147 1.64 -8.94 4.46
CA VAL A 147 0.73 -8.74 5.60
C VAL A 147 0.24 -10.07 6.16
N ASP A 148 -0.28 -10.05 7.40
CA ASP A 148 -0.78 -11.25 8.07
C ASP A 148 -2.02 -11.81 7.37
N ALA A 149 -2.28 -13.11 7.52
CA ALA A 149 -3.38 -13.78 6.83
C ALA A 149 -4.75 -13.12 7.10
N ALA A 150 -5.02 -12.73 8.35
CA ALA A 150 -6.26 -12.02 8.71
C ALA A 150 -6.36 -10.64 8.04
N ASP A 151 -5.24 -9.95 7.90
CA ASP A 151 -5.16 -8.63 7.28
C ASP A 151 -5.37 -8.70 5.76
N ARG A 152 -4.89 -9.77 5.10
CA ARG A 152 -5.16 -10.03 3.68
C ARG A 152 -6.65 -10.11 3.39
N VAL A 153 -7.37 -10.85 4.23
CA VAL A 153 -8.84 -10.95 4.15
C VAL A 153 -9.44 -9.57 4.40
N LYS A 154 -9.04 -8.88 5.48
CA LYS A 154 -9.57 -7.55 5.81
C LYS A 154 -9.41 -6.54 4.66
N LEU A 155 -8.31 -6.57 3.93
CA LEU A 155 -8.07 -5.70 2.77
C LEU A 155 -9.15 -5.83 1.70
N VAL A 156 -9.51 -7.04 1.29
CA VAL A 156 -10.49 -7.23 0.20
C VAL A 156 -11.93 -6.91 0.61
N PHE A 157 -12.23 -6.86 1.91
CA PHE A 157 -13.51 -6.41 2.44
C PHE A 157 -13.60 -4.89 2.61
N HIS A 158 -12.48 -4.18 2.51
CA HIS A 158 -12.46 -2.73 2.72
C HIS A 158 -13.29 -2.00 1.66
N ARG A 159 -14.15 -1.07 2.08
CA ARG A 159 -15.10 -0.37 1.19
C ARG A 159 -14.44 0.27 -0.02
N ASN A 160 -13.27 0.89 0.17
CA ASN A 160 -12.54 1.52 -0.94
C ASN A 160 -11.98 0.47 -1.92
N VAL A 161 -11.60 -0.72 -1.44
CA VAL A 161 -11.13 -1.83 -2.28
C VAL A 161 -12.30 -2.44 -3.07
N LEU A 162 -13.49 -2.58 -2.47
CA LEU A 162 -14.70 -2.97 -3.23
C LEU A 162 -15.01 -1.96 -4.35
N ARG A 163 -14.87 -0.65 -4.07
CA ARG A 163 -14.98 0.40 -5.10
C ARG A 163 -13.91 0.26 -6.18
N LEU A 164 -12.70 -0.12 -5.82
CA LEU A 164 -11.62 -0.39 -6.78
C LEU A 164 -11.97 -1.60 -7.66
N PHE A 165 -12.42 -2.72 -7.08
CA PHE A 165 -12.84 -3.89 -7.84
C PHE A 165 -13.91 -3.56 -8.86
N TYR A 166 -14.94 -2.84 -8.44
CA TYR A 166 -15.98 -2.34 -9.33
C TYR A 166 -15.39 -1.55 -10.53
N LYS A 167 -14.47 -0.61 -10.28
CA LYS A 167 -13.82 0.17 -11.35
C LYS A 167 -12.95 -0.70 -12.27
N CYS A 168 -12.20 -1.64 -11.71
CA CYS A 168 -11.34 -2.53 -12.49
C CYS A 168 -12.16 -3.45 -13.39
N ILE A 169 -13.24 -4.04 -12.87
CA ILE A 169 -14.16 -4.90 -13.62
C ILE A 169 -14.78 -4.12 -14.80
N LEU A 170 -15.29 -2.91 -14.56
CA LEU A 170 -15.86 -2.09 -15.63
C LEU A 170 -14.85 -1.71 -16.72
N ARG A 171 -13.58 -1.52 -16.35
CA ARG A 171 -12.49 -1.14 -17.27
C ARG A 171 -11.76 -2.34 -17.89
N ASP A 172 -12.32 -3.55 -17.78
CA ASP A 172 -11.74 -4.79 -18.32
C ASP A 172 -10.38 -5.16 -17.72
N ARG A 173 -10.10 -4.67 -16.51
CA ARG A 173 -8.90 -5.00 -15.71
C ARG A 173 -9.21 -6.05 -14.66
N TRP A 174 -9.97 -7.06 -15.07
CA TRP A 174 -10.37 -8.19 -14.22
C TRP A 174 -9.18 -8.84 -13.53
N HIS A 175 -8.08 -9.04 -14.26
CA HIS A 175 -6.88 -9.70 -13.76
C HIS A 175 -6.30 -9.04 -12.49
N MET A 176 -6.47 -7.72 -12.31
CA MET A 176 -6.04 -7.01 -11.10
C MET A 176 -6.91 -7.35 -9.88
N VAL A 177 -8.20 -7.60 -10.09
CA VAL A 177 -9.12 -8.07 -9.04
C VAL A 177 -8.79 -9.52 -8.68
N GLU A 178 -8.56 -10.35 -9.69
CA GLU A 178 -8.20 -11.75 -9.53
C GLU A 178 -6.95 -11.93 -8.67
N VAL A 179 -5.89 -11.15 -8.92
CA VAL A 179 -4.66 -11.17 -8.11
C VAL A 179 -4.96 -10.83 -6.64
N CYS A 180 -5.74 -9.77 -6.38
CA CYS A 180 -6.12 -9.43 -5.01
C CYS A 180 -6.85 -10.58 -4.31
N LEU A 181 -7.82 -11.20 -4.98
CA LEU A 181 -8.63 -12.28 -4.41
C LEU A 181 -7.82 -13.58 -4.20
N ARG A 182 -6.92 -13.91 -5.13
CA ARG A 182 -6.03 -15.06 -5.03
C ARG A 182 -5.07 -14.92 -3.86
N GLU A 183 -4.42 -13.76 -3.75
CA GLU A 183 -3.46 -13.51 -2.66
C GLU A 183 -4.14 -13.28 -1.31
N ALA A 184 -5.43 -12.94 -1.29
CA ALA A 184 -6.24 -12.89 -0.08
C ALA A 184 -6.47 -14.27 0.56
N THR A 185 -6.28 -15.36 -0.19
CA THR A 185 -6.42 -16.75 0.30
C THR A 185 -7.75 -17.00 1.02
N LEU A 186 -8.85 -16.50 0.43
CA LEU A 186 -10.18 -16.55 1.03
C LEU A 186 -10.70 -17.99 1.18
N TRP A 187 -11.16 -18.32 2.38
CA TRP A 187 -11.81 -19.60 2.66
C TRP A 187 -13.26 -19.55 2.16
N LYS A 188 -13.92 -20.72 2.07
CA LYS A 188 -15.31 -20.81 1.60
C LYS A 188 -16.25 -19.81 2.30
N GLY A 189 -16.16 -19.71 3.62
CA GLY A 189 -16.96 -18.74 4.40
C GLY A 189 -16.60 -17.27 4.13
N ASP A 190 -15.34 -16.96 3.81
CA ASP A 190 -14.93 -15.61 3.42
C ASP A 190 -15.47 -15.24 2.04
N ARG A 191 -15.45 -16.19 1.10
CA ARG A 191 -15.95 -15.98 -0.26
C ARG A 191 -17.43 -15.63 -0.27
N GLU A 192 -18.25 -16.39 0.46
CA GLU A 192 -19.69 -16.08 0.59
C GLU A 192 -19.92 -14.70 1.22
N ARG A 193 -19.21 -14.39 2.31
CA ARG A 193 -19.28 -13.06 2.93
C ARG A 193 -18.86 -11.94 1.97
N LEU A 194 -17.85 -12.18 1.14
CA LEU A 194 -17.37 -11.21 0.17
C LEU A 194 -18.40 -10.98 -0.95
N LYS A 195 -19.09 -12.04 -1.42
CA LYS A 195 -20.21 -11.91 -2.37
C LYS A 195 -21.30 -11.02 -1.78
N GLU A 196 -21.73 -11.29 -0.55
CA GLU A 196 -22.74 -10.49 0.14
C GLU A 196 -22.30 -9.02 0.32
N ALA A 197 -21.07 -8.79 0.77
CA ALA A 197 -20.51 -7.46 0.94
C ALA A 197 -20.45 -6.69 -0.38
N PHE A 198 -20.01 -7.34 -1.47
CA PHE A 198 -19.93 -6.72 -2.78
C PHE A 198 -21.32 -6.46 -3.38
N MET A 199 -22.27 -7.39 -3.26
CA MET A 199 -23.67 -7.16 -3.63
C MET A 199 -24.28 -5.98 -2.87
N GLY A 200 -24.05 -5.91 -1.55
CA GLY A 200 -24.46 -4.78 -0.72
C GLY A 200 -23.83 -3.46 -1.16
N PHE A 201 -22.56 -3.48 -1.55
CA PHE A 201 -21.86 -2.34 -2.12
C PHE A 201 -22.50 -1.89 -3.44
N LEU A 202 -22.77 -2.80 -4.37
CA LEU A 202 -23.39 -2.48 -5.67
C LEU A 202 -24.77 -1.84 -5.47
N LYS A 203 -25.63 -2.45 -4.63
CA LYS A 203 -26.99 -1.97 -4.34
C LYS A 203 -27.02 -0.53 -3.79
N ARG A 204 -26.02 -0.15 -2.99
CA ARG A 204 -25.94 1.19 -2.38
C ARG A 204 -25.44 2.27 -3.34
N ASN A 205 -24.59 1.91 -4.31
CA ASN A 205 -23.94 2.88 -5.19
C ASN A 205 -24.58 2.99 -6.58
N HIS A 206 -25.45 2.04 -6.96
CA HIS A 206 -26.28 2.14 -8.15
C HIS A 206 -27.71 2.52 -7.78
N ALA A 207 -28.10 3.75 -8.10
CA ALA A 207 -29.49 4.21 -8.00
C ALA A 207 -30.42 3.68 -9.12
N GLY A 208 -29.87 2.91 -10.07
CA GLY A 208 -30.61 2.25 -11.16
C GLY A 208 -30.64 0.73 -11.03
N GLN A 209 -31.28 0.05 -11.98
CA GLN A 209 -31.18 -1.41 -12.09
C GLN A 209 -29.72 -1.78 -12.39
N ILE A 210 -29.05 -2.41 -11.42
CA ILE A 210 -27.83 -3.17 -11.71
C ILE A 210 -28.25 -4.21 -12.74
N GLU A 211 -27.63 -4.18 -13.92
CA GLU A 211 -27.74 -5.27 -14.89
C GLU A 211 -27.06 -6.49 -14.27
N TRP A 212 -27.78 -7.23 -13.43
CA TRP A 212 -27.29 -8.47 -12.84
C TRP A 212 -26.93 -9.51 -13.91
N GLU A 213 -27.50 -9.36 -15.11
CA GLU A 213 -27.17 -10.14 -16.30
C GLU A 213 -25.85 -9.71 -16.97
N ASN A 214 -25.20 -8.65 -16.51
CA ASN A 214 -23.93 -8.21 -17.06
C ASN A 214 -22.87 -9.33 -16.90
N PRO A 215 -22.29 -9.84 -18.00
CA PRO A 215 -21.32 -10.93 -17.96
C PRO A 215 -20.11 -10.65 -17.05
N LYS A 216 -19.76 -9.38 -16.84
CA LYS A 216 -18.64 -8.97 -15.99
C LYS A 216 -18.92 -9.25 -14.51
N TRP A 217 -20.15 -9.06 -14.04
CA TRP A 217 -20.53 -9.40 -12.66
C TRP A 217 -20.64 -10.90 -12.48
N LYS A 218 -21.23 -11.59 -13.46
CA LYS A 218 -21.32 -13.05 -13.46
C LYS A 218 -19.94 -13.70 -13.30
N ARG A 219 -18.94 -13.25 -14.07
CA ARG A 219 -17.55 -13.71 -13.94
C ARG A 219 -16.98 -13.50 -12.53
N PHE A 220 -17.25 -12.37 -11.88
CA PHE A 220 -16.77 -12.12 -10.51
C PHE A 220 -17.37 -13.10 -9.50
N PHE A 221 -18.69 -13.35 -9.59
CA PHE A 221 -19.37 -14.27 -8.68
C PHE A 221 -18.95 -15.72 -8.93
N GLU A 222 -18.85 -16.14 -10.20
CA GLU A 222 -18.35 -17.46 -10.59
C GLU A 222 -16.94 -17.73 -10.06
N PHE A 223 -16.02 -16.76 -10.15
CA PHE A 223 -14.68 -16.88 -9.58
C PHE A 223 -14.68 -17.11 -8.05
N LEU A 224 -15.67 -16.55 -7.34
CA LEU A 224 -15.83 -16.77 -5.91
C LEU A 224 -16.57 -18.08 -5.59
N ASP A 225 -17.33 -18.65 -6.53
CA ASP A 225 -17.98 -19.96 -6.44
C ASP A 225 -16.99 -21.12 -6.68
N GLU A 226 -16.06 -20.96 -7.62
CA GLU A 226 -15.04 -21.96 -7.93
C GLU A 226 -14.19 -22.27 -6.68
N THR A 227 -14.38 -23.47 -6.12
CA THR A 227 -13.64 -23.97 -4.95
C THR A 227 -12.85 -25.23 -5.31
N ASP A 228 -11.56 -25.21 -4.93
CA ASP A 228 -10.73 -26.34 -4.52
C ASP A 228 -10.71 -27.62 -5.38
N ALA A 229 -10.34 -27.50 -6.66
CA ALA A 229 -9.62 -28.61 -7.30
C ALA A 229 -8.18 -28.65 -6.74
N SER A 230 -8.01 -29.18 -5.54
CA SER A 230 -6.70 -29.69 -5.13
C SER A 230 -6.29 -30.80 -6.10
N PRO A 231 -5.09 -30.77 -6.72
CA PRO A 231 -4.61 -31.87 -7.54
C PRO A 231 -4.37 -33.18 -6.76
N ASP A 232 -4.48 -33.18 -5.42
CA ASP A 232 -4.06 -34.30 -4.58
C ASP A 232 -5.14 -35.37 -4.29
N GLU A 233 -6.39 -35.19 -4.74
CA GLU A 233 -7.44 -36.22 -4.58
C GLU A 233 -7.41 -37.30 -5.70
N GLU A 234 -6.75 -37.06 -6.84
CA GLU A 234 -6.70 -38.05 -7.95
C GLU A 234 -5.64 -39.16 -7.79
N LYS A 235 -4.85 -39.18 -6.70
CA LYS A 235 -3.81 -40.21 -6.47
C LYS A 235 -4.10 -41.22 -5.36
N LYS A 236 -5.34 -41.35 -4.89
CA LYS A 236 -5.72 -42.42 -3.94
C LYS A 236 -6.75 -43.43 -4.44
N GLY A 237 -7.08 -43.41 -5.73
CA GLY A 237 -8.04 -44.33 -6.36
C GLY A 237 -7.44 -45.46 -7.21
N GLN A 238 -6.12 -45.67 -7.20
CA GLN A 238 -5.48 -46.79 -7.91
C GLN A 238 -4.39 -47.44 -7.04
N LYS A 239 -4.80 -48.35 -6.17
CA LYS A 239 -4.00 -49.48 -5.70
C LYS A 239 -4.92 -50.65 -5.36
#